data_AF-A0A7C0XN12-F1
#
_entry.id   AF-A0A7C0XN12-F1
#
_cell.length_a   1.000
_cell.length_b   1.000
_cell.length_c   1.000
_cell.angle_alpha   90.00
_cell.angle_beta   90.00
_cell.angle_gamma   90.00
#
_symmetry.space_group_name_H-M   'P 1'
#
loop_
_entity.id
_entity.type
_entity.pdbx_description
1 polymer ?
#
loop_
_entity_poly.entity_id
_entity_poly.type
_entity_poly.pdbx_seq_one_letter_code
_entity_poly.pdbx_strand_id
1 'polypeptide(L)'
;MEKKRGIVGFTGTFRECVADVSEGSKVVFTGSVAVCTPFIELLAYTVRDRGFEMLYVPRADATEARKIKEIANVGYSVVDEKGDPKGADAVVVLGGLAMPKFGCEPEKVVRLIEELSGEKEQKPKIVGVGFMNIFENAGWVRKIHFDTLMDTTMESEVK
;
A
#
# COMPACT_ATOMS: atom_id res chain seq x y z
N MET A 1 -13.81 15.33 7.57
CA MET A 1 -13.44 14.68 6.30
C MET A 1 -14.69 14.48 5.48
N GLU A 2 -14.64 14.83 4.19
CA GLU A 2 -15.72 14.60 3.25
C GLU A 2 -15.78 13.11 2.89
N LYS A 3 -16.97 12.49 2.99
CA LYS A 3 -17.14 11.07 2.65
C LYS A 3 -17.25 10.91 1.14
N LYS A 4 -16.20 10.39 0.52
CA LYS A 4 -16.19 10.00 -0.89
C LYS A 4 -16.73 8.57 -1.04
N ARG A 5 -17.37 8.27 -2.17
CA ARG A 5 -18.09 7.00 -2.40
C ARG A 5 -17.64 6.31 -3.68
N GLY A 6 -17.80 4.98 -3.69
CA GLY A 6 -17.52 4.13 -4.85
C GLY A 6 -16.05 4.11 -5.25
N ILE A 7 -15.77 3.56 -6.43
CA ILE A 7 -14.40 3.38 -6.94
C ILE A 7 -13.71 4.73 -7.17
N VAL A 8 -14.42 5.74 -7.69
CA VAL A 8 -13.87 7.09 -7.88
C VAL A 8 -13.49 7.72 -6.55
N GLY A 9 -14.31 7.55 -5.52
CA GLY A 9 -14.00 8.04 -4.18
C GLY A 9 -12.80 7.32 -3.56
N PHE A 10 -12.74 6.00 -3.70
CA PHE A 10 -11.63 5.17 -3.21
C PHE A 10 -10.30 5.59 -3.86
N THR A 11 -10.24 5.55 -5.19
CA THR A 11 -9.04 5.88 -5.96
C THR A 11 -8.64 7.35 -5.81
N GLY A 12 -9.62 8.28 -5.83
CA GLY A 12 -9.38 9.70 -5.61
C GLY A 12 -8.82 10.02 -4.22
N THR A 13 -9.32 9.36 -3.17
CA THR A 13 -8.77 9.52 -1.81
C THR A 13 -7.33 9.00 -1.74
N PHE A 14 -7.03 7.86 -2.37
CA PHE A 14 -5.66 7.37 -2.39
C PHE A 14 -4.69 8.35 -3.08
N ARG A 15 -5.10 9.00 -4.18
CA ARG A 15 -4.28 10.05 -4.82
C ARG A 15 -3.94 11.18 -3.86
N GLU A 16 -4.88 11.58 -3.01
CA GLU A 16 -4.65 12.63 -1.99
C GLU A 16 -3.67 12.15 -0.91
N CYS A 17 -3.74 10.87 -0.51
CA CYS A 17 -2.82 10.31 0.48
C CYS A 17 -1.35 10.35 0.02
N VAL A 18 -1.09 10.37 -1.30
CA VAL A 18 0.26 10.39 -1.89
C VAL A 18 0.54 11.68 -2.69
N ALA A 19 -0.22 12.74 -2.45
CA ALA A 19 -0.11 13.98 -3.22
C ALA A 19 1.23 14.73 -2.99
N ASP A 20 1.78 14.61 -1.78
CA ASP A 20 3.05 15.20 -1.32
C ASP A 20 4.28 14.33 -1.63
N VAL A 21 4.09 13.09 -2.10
CA VAL A 21 5.18 12.23 -2.59
C VAL A 21 5.64 12.79 -3.93
N SER A 22 6.94 13.02 -4.11
CA SER A 22 7.49 13.62 -5.33
C SER A 22 7.33 12.71 -6.55
N GLU A 23 7.13 13.28 -7.74
CA GLU A 23 7.09 12.49 -8.99
C GLU A 23 8.40 11.72 -9.20
N GLY A 24 8.32 10.54 -9.81
CA GLY A 24 9.48 9.66 -9.99
C GLY A 24 9.95 8.92 -8.73
N SER A 25 9.35 9.19 -7.56
CA SER A 25 9.68 8.52 -6.31
C SER A 25 9.43 7.01 -6.32
N LYS A 26 10.14 6.30 -5.45
CA LYS A 26 9.94 4.88 -5.19
C LYS A 26 8.83 4.66 -4.18
N VAL A 27 7.77 3.99 -4.60
CA VAL A 27 6.60 3.65 -3.77
C VAL A 27 6.51 2.14 -3.60
N VAL A 28 6.58 1.68 -2.35
CA VAL A 28 6.54 0.25 -2.03
C VAL A 28 5.22 -0.09 -1.36
N PHE A 29 4.43 -0.97 -1.98
CA PHE A 29 3.22 -1.51 -1.41
C PHE A 29 3.53 -2.77 -0.61
N THR A 30 2.87 -2.96 0.54
CA THR A 30 2.94 -4.20 1.32
C THR A 30 1.55 -4.64 1.74
N GLY A 31 1.27 -5.93 1.61
CA GLY A 31 -0.09 -6.46 1.68
C GLY A 31 -0.14 -7.98 1.74
N SER A 32 -1.29 -8.52 2.17
CA SER A 32 -1.55 -9.96 2.14
C SER A 32 -1.73 -10.46 0.70
N VAL A 33 -1.05 -11.56 0.36
CA VAL A 33 -1.17 -12.21 -0.96
C VAL A 33 -2.58 -12.75 -1.25
N ALA A 34 -3.41 -12.93 -0.22
CA ALA A 34 -4.75 -13.50 -0.38
C ALA A 34 -5.76 -12.51 -0.99
N VAL A 35 -5.64 -11.22 -0.65
CA VAL A 35 -6.67 -10.22 -0.96
C VAL A 35 -6.11 -8.88 -1.44
N CYS A 36 -4.87 -8.53 -1.11
CA CYS A 36 -4.36 -7.17 -1.33
C CYS A 36 -3.86 -6.93 -2.76
N THR A 37 -3.37 -7.95 -3.46
CA THR A 37 -2.75 -7.79 -4.80
C THR A 37 -3.65 -7.04 -5.79
N PRO A 38 -4.95 -7.39 -5.95
CA PRO A 38 -5.83 -6.65 -6.88
C PRO A 38 -6.03 -5.18 -6.50
N PHE A 39 -6.07 -4.87 -5.19
CA PHE A 39 -6.16 -3.47 -4.75
C PHE A 39 -4.86 -2.73 -5.01
N ILE A 40 -3.70 -3.35 -4.82
CA ILE A 40 -2.40 -2.76 -5.12
C ILE A 40 -2.30 -2.41 -6.61
N GLU A 41 -2.72 -3.31 -7.49
CA GLU A 41 -2.75 -3.08 -8.93
C GLU A 41 -3.69 -1.93 -9.32
N LEU A 42 -4.88 -1.87 -8.72
CA LEU A 42 -5.82 -0.75 -8.89
C LEU A 42 -5.24 0.60 -8.41
N LEU A 43 -4.59 0.59 -7.24
CA LEU A 43 -3.97 1.79 -6.66
C LEU A 43 -2.74 2.23 -7.46
N ALA A 44 -1.96 1.30 -8.01
CA ALA A 44 -0.85 1.60 -8.91
C ALA A 44 -1.35 2.26 -10.21
N TYR A 45 -2.40 1.72 -10.82
CA TYR A 45 -3.03 2.34 -12.00
C TYR A 45 -3.56 3.75 -11.69
N THR A 46 -4.06 3.94 -10.47
CA THR A 46 -4.60 5.22 -10.00
C THR A 46 -3.56 6.34 -10.00
N VAL A 47 -2.27 6.03 -9.87
CA VAL A 47 -1.16 7.01 -9.82
C VAL A 47 -0.18 6.89 -11.00
N ARG A 48 -0.61 6.25 -12.10
CA ARG A 48 0.21 5.99 -13.29
C ARG A 48 0.88 7.23 -13.91
N ASP A 49 0.25 8.39 -13.78
CA ASP A 49 0.73 9.68 -14.28
C ASP A 49 1.85 10.29 -13.41
N ARG A 50 2.15 9.72 -12.23
CA ARG A 50 3.17 10.24 -11.30
C ARG A 50 4.59 9.77 -11.60
N GLY A 51 4.75 8.82 -12.54
CA GLY A 51 6.04 8.26 -12.90
C GLY A 51 6.74 7.46 -11.77
N PHE A 52 6.01 7.02 -10.75
CA PHE A 52 6.58 6.30 -9.61
C PHE A 52 7.25 4.97 -10.02
N GLU A 53 8.38 4.67 -9.39
CA GLU A 53 8.92 3.30 -9.35
C GLU A 53 8.12 2.50 -8.31
N MET A 54 7.29 1.56 -8.76
CA MET A 54 6.36 0.85 -7.88
C MET A 54 6.76 -0.61 -7.68
N LEU A 55 6.85 -1.03 -6.41
CA LEU A 55 7.11 -2.41 -6.02
C LEU A 55 6.03 -2.94 -5.08
N TYR A 56 5.77 -4.24 -5.14
CA TYR A 56 4.98 -4.98 -4.16
C TYR A 56 5.89 -5.88 -3.32
N VAL A 57 5.82 -5.72 -2.00
CA VAL A 57 6.45 -6.56 -0.99
C VAL A 57 5.37 -7.41 -0.31
N PRO A 58 5.19 -8.69 -0.71
CA PRO A 58 4.15 -9.54 -0.12
C PRO A 58 4.47 -9.92 1.32
N ARG A 59 3.44 -9.97 2.19
CA ARG A 59 3.54 -10.47 3.58
C ARG A 59 4.60 -9.77 4.45
N ALA A 60 4.95 -8.54 4.10
CA ALA A 60 6.05 -7.80 4.71
C ALA A 60 7.39 -8.56 4.69
N ASP A 61 7.74 -9.15 3.54
CA ASP A 61 9.01 -9.84 3.30
C ASP A 61 9.75 -9.22 2.12
N ALA A 62 10.74 -8.37 2.40
CA ALA A 62 11.47 -7.60 1.39
C ALA A 62 12.18 -8.48 0.35
N THR A 63 12.52 -9.72 0.69
CA THR A 63 13.19 -10.66 -0.21
C THR A 63 12.31 -11.13 -1.37
N GLU A 64 10.99 -10.96 -1.19
CA GLU A 64 9.96 -11.30 -2.17
C GLU A 64 9.46 -10.09 -2.96
N ALA A 65 10.15 -8.95 -2.89
CA ALA A 65 9.80 -7.76 -3.66
C ALA A 65 9.67 -8.06 -5.17
N ARG A 66 8.53 -7.65 -5.74
CA ARG A 66 8.22 -7.75 -7.17
C ARG A 66 7.89 -6.38 -7.74
N LYS A 67 8.25 -6.14 -8.99
CA LYS A 67 7.89 -4.89 -9.69
C LYS A 67 6.40 -4.86 -10.02
N ILE A 68 5.85 -3.65 -10.03
CA ILE A 68 4.53 -3.36 -10.58
C ILE A 68 4.75 -2.61 -11.88
N LYS A 69 4.19 -3.10 -12.99
CA LYS A 69 4.39 -2.53 -14.32
C LYS A 69 3.07 -2.32 -15.04
N GLU A 70 3.05 -1.32 -15.91
CA GLU A 70 2.02 -1.22 -16.92
C GLU A 70 2.19 -2.36 -17.95
N ILE A 71 1.10 -3.06 -18.20
CA ILE A 71 0.97 -4.09 -19.22
C ILE A 71 0.00 -3.55 -20.28
N ALA A 72 0.50 -3.41 -21.50
CA ALA A 72 -0.26 -2.84 -22.62
C ALA A 72 -1.62 -3.55 -22.80
N ASN A 73 -2.70 -2.77 -22.89
CA ASN A 73 -4.09 -3.23 -23.02
C ASN A 73 -4.64 -4.07 -21.85
N VAL A 74 -3.94 -4.13 -20.71
CA VAL A 74 -4.40 -4.84 -19.50
C VAL A 74 -4.56 -3.88 -18.32
N GLY A 75 -3.54 -3.06 -18.05
CA GLY A 75 -3.49 -2.18 -16.86
C GLY A 75 -2.18 -2.34 -16.11
N TYR A 76 -2.16 -2.03 -14.81
CA TYR A 76 -0.98 -2.30 -13.97
C TYR A 76 -1.07 -3.69 -13.37
N SER A 77 0.05 -4.41 -13.35
CA SER A 77 0.13 -5.74 -12.76
C SER A 77 1.39 -5.91 -11.94
N VAL A 78 1.30 -6.67 -10.86
CA VAL A 78 2.48 -7.24 -10.21
C VAL A 78 3.03 -8.30 -11.15
N VAL A 79 4.29 -8.15 -11.56
CA VAL A 79 4.96 -9.10 -12.46
C VAL A 79 5.96 -9.96 -11.69
N ASP A 80 6.25 -11.16 -12.20
CA ASP A 80 7.30 -12.02 -11.63
C ASP A 80 8.71 -11.55 -12.03
N GLU A 81 9.00 -10.29 -11.73
CA GLU A 81 10.32 -9.67 -11.86
C GLU A 81 10.70 -9.09 -10.51
N LYS A 82 11.83 -9.54 -9.95
CA LYS A 82 12.34 -9.00 -8.70
C LYS A 82 12.72 -7.52 -8.85
N GLY A 83 12.54 -6.76 -7.78
CA GLY A 83 13.04 -5.39 -7.67
C GLY A 83 13.66 -5.15 -6.31
N ASP A 84 14.48 -4.10 -6.21
CA ASP A 84 15.07 -3.68 -4.94
C ASP A 84 14.15 -2.68 -4.23
N PRO A 85 13.51 -3.06 -3.10
CA PRO A 85 12.56 -2.20 -2.43
C PRO A 85 13.25 -1.17 -1.52
N LYS A 86 14.57 -1.21 -1.34
CA LYS A 86 15.31 -0.26 -0.49
C LYS A 86 15.29 1.16 -1.03
N GLY A 87 15.43 2.12 -0.13
CA GLY A 87 15.38 3.54 -0.44
C GLY A 87 13.98 4.00 -0.85
N ALA A 88 12.93 3.38 -0.31
CA ALA A 88 11.56 3.79 -0.55
C ALA A 88 11.35 5.26 -0.11
N ASP A 89 10.57 6.01 -0.89
CA ASP A 89 10.10 7.36 -0.51
C ASP A 89 8.73 7.30 0.16
N ALA A 90 7.91 6.30 -0.20
CA ALA A 90 6.66 6.00 0.46
C ALA A 90 6.44 4.48 0.60
N VAL A 91 5.83 4.08 1.71
CA VAL A 91 5.40 2.71 1.98
C VAL A 91 3.89 2.70 2.17
N VAL A 92 3.18 1.96 1.31
CA VAL A 92 1.72 1.78 1.36
C VAL A 92 1.41 0.45 2.03
N VAL A 93 0.90 0.48 3.25
CA VAL A 93 0.54 -0.70 4.05
C VAL A 93 -0.95 -0.99 3.88
N LEU A 94 -1.28 -2.17 3.35
CA LEU A 94 -2.67 -2.58 3.15
C LEU A 94 -3.21 -3.38 4.34
N GLY A 95 -4.45 -3.11 4.71
CA GLY A 95 -5.13 -3.64 5.90
C GLY A 95 -5.25 -5.17 5.97
N GLY A 96 -5.09 -5.88 4.84
CA GLY A 96 -5.04 -7.35 4.84
C GLY A 96 -3.92 -7.93 5.71
N LEU A 97 -2.85 -7.17 5.97
CA LEU A 97 -1.78 -7.57 6.89
C LEU A 97 -2.20 -7.53 8.37
N ALA A 98 -3.26 -6.79 8.72
CA ALA A 98 -3.80 -6.71 10.07
C ALA A 98 -4.94 -7.71 10.32
N MET A 99 -5.31 -8.52 9.32
CA MET A 99 -6.39 -9.51 9.45
C MET A 99 -5.91 -10.77 10.19
N PRO A 100 -6.70 -11.34 11.13
CA PRO A 100 -6.28 -12.50 11.93
C PRO A 100 -5.83 -13.74 11.16
N LYS A 101 -6.41 -14.01 9.97
CA LYS A 101 -6.13 -15.24 9.19
C LYS A 101 -4.97 -15.11 8.19
N PHE A 102 -4.76 -13.91 7.67
CA PHE A 102 -3.88 -13.69 6.51
C PHE A 102 -2.76 -12.70 6.80
N GLY A 103 -2.79 -12.10 7.99
CA GLY A 103 -1.92 -11.03 8.40
C GLY A 103 -0.60 -11.48 9.00
N CYS A 104 0.07 -10.53 9.61
CA CYS A 104 1.28 -10.73 10.40
C CYS A 104 1.24 -9.85 11.65
N GLU A 105 2.25 -9.92 12.50
CA GLU A 105 2.40 -8.98 13.60
C GLU A 105 2.79 -7.57 13.08
N PRO A 106 2.30 -6.48 13.70
CA PRO A 106 2.65 -5.11 13.29
C PRO A 106 4.15 -4.85 13.37
N GLU A 107 4.87 -5.48 14.31
CA GLU A 107 6.32 -5.39 14.45
C GLU A 107 7.07 -5.92 13.21
N LYS A 108 6.45 -6.84 12.45
CA LYS A 108 7.01 -7.28 11.16
C LYS A 108 6.96 -6.16 10.13
N VAL A 109 5.88 -5.39 10.10
CA VAL A 109 5.72 -4.24 9.19
C VAL A 109 6.63 -3.08 9.61
N VAL A 110 6.80 -2.83 10.90
CA VAL A 110 7.75 -1.83 11.41
C VAL A 110 9.17 -2.16 10.94
N ARG A 111 9.62 -3.41 11.13
CA ARG A 111 10.94 -3.85 10.66
C ARG A 111 11.09 -3.74 9.16
N LEU A 112 10.05 -4.07 8.39
CA LEU A 112 10.06 -3.85 6.96
C LEU A 112 10.29 -2.38 6.64
N ILE A 113 9.52 -1.46 7.22
CA ILE A 113 9.64 -0.02 6.95
C ILE A 113 11.07 0.48 7.26
N GLU A 114 11.68 0.00 8.34
CA GLU A 114 13.07 0.29 8.67
C GLU A 114 14.04 -0.24 7.60
N GLU A 115 13.87 -1.49 7.16
CA GLU A 115 14.68 -2.09 6.09
C GLU A 115 14.53 -1.33 4.76
N LEU A 116 13.29 -0.93 4.42
CA LEU A 116 12.98 -0.20 3.19
C LEU A 116 13.50 1.23 3.19
N SER A 117 13.65 1.85 4.37
CA SER A 117 14.24 3.19 4.50
C SER A 117 15.69 3.21 4.01
N GLY A 118 16.41 2.08 4.18
CA GLY A 118 17.82 1.97 3.82
C GLY A 118 18.69 2.98 4.59
N GLU A 119 19.65 3.59 3.92
CA GLU A 119 20.55 4.60 4.50
C GLU A 119 20.03 6.05 4.34
N LYS A 120 18.77 6.24 3.92
CA LYS A 120 18.20 7.58 3.76
C LYS A 120 18.06 8.26 5.13
N GLU A 121 18.50 9.52 5.19
CA GLU A 121 18.28 10.39 6.36
C GLU A 121 16.78 10.63 6.59
N GLN A 122 16.02 10.78 5.50
CA GLN A 122 14.58 10.98 5.56
C GLN A 122 13.85 9.64 5.50
N LYS A 123 13.00 9.37 6.51
CA LYS A 123 12.14 8.20 6.54
C LYS A 123 11.05 8.30 5.45
N PRO A 124 10.62 7.16 4.87
CA PRO A 124 9.54 7.13 3.91
C PRO A 124 8.23 7.59 4.54
N LYS A 125 7.37 8.19 3.73
CA LYS A 125 5.98 8.43 4.10
C LYS A 125 5.24 7.10 4.26
N ILE A 126 4.52 6.92 5.37
CA ILE A 126 3.78 5.69 5.69
C ILE A 126 2.28 5.93 5.46
N VAL A 127 1.74 5.29 4.43
CA VAL A 127 0.32 5.39 4.05
C VAL A 127 -0.40 4.09 4.40
N GLY A 128 -1.41 4.14 5.26
CA GLY A 128 -2.28 3.00 5.55
C GLY A 128 -3.50 3.00 4.64
N VAL A 129 -3.81 1.87 4.01
CA VAL A 129 -5.05 1.67 3.22
C VAL A 129 -5.82 0.48 3.79
N GLY A 130 -6.85 0.79 4.57
CA GLY A 130 -7.67 -0.17 5.30
C GLY A 130 -9.10 -0.24 4.79
N PHE A 131 -9.76 -1.32 5.17
CA PHE A 131 -11.20 -1.47 5.05
C PHE A 131 -11.80 -1.80 6.41
N MET A 132 -13.01 -1.32 6.68
CA MET A 132 -13.79 -1.66 7.87
C MET A 132 -13.03 -1.40 9.19
N ASN A 133 -12.28 -0.30 9.26
CA ASN A 133 -11.54 0.17 10.45
C ASN A 133 -10.51 -0.87 10.96
N ILE A 134 -9.94 -1.68 10.06
CA ILE A 134 -9.13 -2.85 10.43
C ILE A 134 -7.87 -2.49 11.23
N PHE A 135 -7.22 -1.37 10.92
CA PHE A 135 -5.98 -0.99 11.61
C PHE A 135 -6.25 -0.53 13.05
N GLU A 136 -7.34 0.19 13.27
CA GLU A 136 -7.81 0.60 14.59
C GLU A 136 -8.26 -0.62 15.40
N ASN A 137 -9.08 -1.48 14.79
CA ASN A 137 -9.61 -2.69 15.42
C ASN A 137 -8.51 -3.68 15.81
N ALA A 138 -7.45 -3.78 15.00
CA ALA A 138 -6.27 -4.59 15.30
C ALA A 138 -5.26 -3.89 16.23
N GLY A 139 -5.49 -2.62 16.60
CA GLY A 139 -4.58 -1.85 17.46
C GLY A 139 -3.29 -1.36 16.78
N TRP A 140 -3.20 -1.47 15.45
CA TRP A 140 -2.00 -1.12 14.67
C TRP A 140 -1.71 0.37 14.67
N VAL A 141 -2.74 1.22 14.77
CA VAL A 141 -2.57 2.68 14.85
C VAL A 141 -1.77 3.13 16.08
N ARG A 142 -1.59 2.27 17.09
CA ARG A 142 -0.73 2.53 18.27
C ARG A 142 0.70 2.02 18.09
N LYS A 143 0.97 1.26 17.03
CA LYS A 143 2.23 0.53 16.78
C LYS A 143 2.95 1.04 15.55
N ILE A 144 2.20 1.47 14.55
CA ILE A 144 2.71 2.02 13.30
C ILE A 144 2.26 3.49 13.22
N HIS A 145 3.24 4.37 13.03
CA HIS A 145 2.99 5.80 12.84
C HIS A 145 2.62 6.05 11.37
N PHE A 146 1.34 5.98 11.05
CA PHE A 146 0.85 6.33 9.72
C PHE A 146 0.83 7.86 9.55
N ASP A 147 1.50 8.37 8.52
CA ASP A 147 1.40 9.78 8.13
C ASP A 147 0.03 10.08 7.52
N THR A 148 -0.57 9.08 6.86
CA THR A 148 -1.95 9.16 6.37
C THR A 148 -2.61 7.80 6.47
N LEU A 149 -3.85 7.77 6.93
CA LEU A 149 -4.64 6.56 7.07
C LEU A 149 -5.97 6.73 6.33
N MET A 150 -6.16 5.90 5.31
CA MET A 150 -7.39 5.81 4.54
C MET A 150 -8.15 4.58 5.00
N ASP A 151 -9.37 4.77 5.50
CA ASP A 151 -10.31 3.69 5.79
C ASP A 151 -11.51 3.73 4.84
N THR A 152 -11.89 2.57 4.31
CA THR A 152 -13.02 2.40 3.39
C THR A 152 -14.04 1.40 3.92
N THR A 153 -15.31 1.79 3.95
CA THR A 153 -16.41 0.86 4.23
C THR A 153 -16.92 0.24 2.92
N MET A 154 -17.17 -1.07 2.94
CA MET A 154 -17.73 -1.81 1.78
C MET A 154 -18.91 -2.66 2.23
N GLU A 155 -20.00 -2.59 1.48
CA GLU A 155 -21.23 -3.35 1.72
C GLU A 155 -21.66 -4.04 0.42
N SER A 156 -22.28 -5.21 0.53
CA SER A 156 -22.80 -5.99 -0.59
C SER A 156 -24.19 -6.51 -0.25
N GLU A 157 -25.11 -6.44 -1.21
CA GLU A 157 -26.45 -7.00 -1.12
C GLU A 157 -26.70 -7.96 -2.28
N VAL A 158 -27.41 -9.07 -2.03
CA VAL A 158 -27.96 -9.93 -3.09
C VAL A 158 -29.42 -9.54 -3.25
N LYS A 159 -29.82 -9.25 -4.50
CA LYS A 159 -31.21 -8.95 -4.87
C LYS A 159 -31.83 -10.12 -5.59
#